data_AF-A0A0A7FZS4-F1
#
_entry.id   AF-A0A0A7FZS4-F1
#
_cell.length_a   1.000
_cell.length_b   1.000
_cell.length_c   1.000
_cell.angle_alpha   90.00
_cell.angle_beta   90.00
_cell.angle_gamma   90.00
#
_symmetry.space_group_name_H-M   'P 1'
#
loop_
_entity.id
_entity.type
_entity.pdbx_description
1 polymer ?
#
loop_
_entity_poly.entity_id
_entity_poly.type
_entity_poly.pdbx_seq_one_letter_code
_entity_poly.pdbx_strand_id
1 'polypeptide(L)'
;MNININLEKEIIVYKDSYKLREKINLSEIKEEIIKKKKGKFLILDEEIFIKEIKYIKVKSIEDYVEKEIKKEFNTSDYLFHYIVNKKEEKIIIYAIKGVNKINPFIKYVNKLRVLPIQFRLTKIIMGSLKSKTFKSIIYIEDKYYYIKVSDGNIIENSIVKDINMLKVEDNIIYGTFKYPFSKKELVLEKGEMNE
;
A
#
# COMPACT_ATOMS: atom_id res chain seq x y z
N MET A 1 -1.14 -0.76 24.62
CA MET A 1 0.22 -0.19 24.70
C MET A 1 0.34 0.77 23.52
N ASN A 2 0.21 2.07 23.78
CA ASN A 2 0.12 3.10 22.73
C ASN A 2 1.52 3.45 22.24
N ILE A 3 1.81 3.11 20.99
CA ILE A 3 3.06 3.49 20.33
C ILE A 3 2.76 4.72 19.47
N ASN A 4 3.03 5.87 20.05
CA ASN A 4 3.00 7.17 19.39
C ASN A 4 4.35 7.35 18.68
N ILE A 5 4.41 7.34 17.33
CA ILE A 5 5.66 7.56 16.59
C ILE A 5 5.49 8.75 15.65
N ASN A 6 6.16 9.83 16.04
CA ASN A 6 6.37 11.05 15.27
C ASN A 6 7.32 10.77 14.07
N LEU A 7 6.97 11.29 12.89
CA LEU A 7 7.46 10.89 11.57
C LEU A 7 8.30 11.99 10.92
N GLU A 8 9.63 11.80 10.82
CA GLU A 8 10.44 12.50 9.81
C GLU A 8 11.61 11.63 9.26
N LYS A 9 11.67 11.59 7.91
CA LYS A 9 12.74 11.24 6.94
C LYS A 9 13.22 9.77 6.79
N GLU A 10 13.53 9.41 5.53
CA GLU A 10 13.25 8.15 4.80
C GLU A 10 14.46 7.18 4.57
N ILE A 11 14.22 5.87 4.32
CA ILE A 11 15.01 4.97 3.41
C ILE A 11 14.15 3.83 2.80
N ILE A 12 14.27 3.64 1.48
CA ILE A 12 13.64 2.62 0.61
C ILE A 12 14.40 1.28 0.63
N VAL A 13 13.70 0.13 0.59
CA VAL A 13 14.28 -1.17 0.16
C VAL A 13 13.37 -1.83 -0.87
N TYR A 14 13.96 -2.09 -2.03
CA TYR A 14 13.56 -3.11 -2.98
C TYR A 14 14.81 -3.68 -3.65
N LYS A 15 14.78 -4.96 -3.95
CA LYS A 15 15.58 -5.63 -4.98
C LYS A 15 14.56 -5.97 -6.09
N ASP A 16 14.78 -5.68 -7.38
CA ASP A 16 16.05 -5.86 -8.05
C ASP A 16 16.21 -5.13 -9.40
N SER A 17 17.35 -4.47 -9.57
CA SER A 17 18.10 -4.44 -10.84
C SER A 17 18.95 -5.70 -10.96
N TYR A 18 18.33 -6.84 -10.74
CA TYR A 18 18.82 -8.17 -11.06
C TYR A 18 17.65 -8.83 -11.79
N LYS A 19 17.93 -9.50 -12.90
CA LYS A 19 16.98 -10.50 -13.40
C LYS A 19 16.74 -11.48 -12.26
N LEU A 20 15.55 -11.47 -11.66
CA LEU A 20 15.15 -12.46 -10.65
C LEU A 20 14.76 -13.74 -11.40
N ARG A 21 15.79 -14.41 -11.96
CA ARG A 21 15.68 -15.75 -12.55
C ARG A 21 16.07 -16.86 -11.59
N GLU A 22 16.62 -16.57 -10.40
CA GLU A 22 17.01 -17.59 -9.44
C GLU A 22 16.77 -17.14 -7.99
N LYS A 23 16.25 -18.06 -7.17
CA LYS A 23 15.95 -17.94 -5.74
C LYS A 23 17.12 -17.29 -4.97
N ILE A 24 16.95 -16.09 -4.43
CA ILE A 24 17.89 -15.52 -3.45
C ILE A 24 17.42 -15.83 -2.01
N ASN A 25 18.39 -16.15 -1.17
CA ASN A 25 18.26 -16.64 0.20
C ASN A 25 18.06 -15.48 1.21
N LEU A 26 17.18 -15.67 2.21
CA LEU A 26 16.84 -14.71 3.28
C LEU A 26 18.06 -14.17 4.05
N SER A 27 19.17 -14.93 4.06
CA SER A 27 20.44 -14.57 4.69
C SER A 27 21.10 -13.34 4.09
N GLU A 28 21.04 -13.13 2.77
CA GLU A 28 21.70 -12.01 2.09
C GLU A 28 20.98 -10.68 2.36
N ILE A 29 19.66 -10.71 2.40
CA ILE A 29 18.82 -9.55 2.77
C ILE A 29 19.13 -9.11 4.21
N LYS A 30 19.35 -10.07 5.11
CA LYS A 30 19.69 -9.83 6.52
C LYS A 30 21.01 -9.07 6.66
N GLU A 31 22.05 -9.41 5.91
CA GLU A 31 23.34 -8.72 5.99
C GLU A 31 23.27 -7.25 5.55
N GLU A 32 22.56 -6.97 4.46
CA GLU A 32 22.32 -5.60 3.99
C GLU A 32 21.43 -4.78 4.95
N ILE A 33 20.65 -5.45 5.79
CA ILE A 33 19.89 -4.82 6.88
C ILE A 33 20.80 -4.40 8.03
N ILE A 34 21.65 -5.31 8.48
CA ILE A 34 22.54 -5.07 9.61
C ILE A 34 23.60 -4.01 9.27
N LYS A 35 24.14 -3.99 8.04
CA LYS A 35 25.22 -3.08 7.63
C LYS A 35 24.79 -1.60 7.54
N LYS A 36 23.55 -1.28 7.18
CA LYS A 36 23.14 0.10 6.80
C LYS A 36 22.55 0.98 7.93
N LYS A 37 22.31 0.46 9.14
CA LYS A 37 21.95 1.16 10.40
C LYS A 37 20.90 2.30 10.37
N LYS A 38 20.17 2.52 9.27
CA LYS A 38 19.14 3.56 9.12
C LYS A 38 17.81 2.93 8.62
N GLY A 39 16.70 3.35 9.23
CA GLY A 39 15.39 2.69 9.22
C GLY A 39 14.84 2.39 7.84
N LYS A 40 14.15 1.25 7.69
CA LYS A 40 13.80 0.66 6.40
C LYS A 40 12.31 0.73 6.11
N PHE A 41 11.95 0.75 4.83
CA PHE A 41 10.59 0.60 4.33
C PHE A 41 10.46 -0.77 3.66
N LEU A 42 9.43 -1.54 4.01
CA LEU A 42 9.04 -2.76 3.33
C LEU A 42 7.80 -2.46 2.48
N ILE A 43 7.88 -2.72 1.18
CA ILE A 43 6.67 -2.69 0.35
C ILE A 43 6.06 -4.08 0.31
N LEU A 44 4.79 -4.14 0.69
CA LEU A 44 4.00 -5.35 0.60
C LEU A 44 3.23 -5.33 -0.72
N ASP A 45 3.49 -6.35 -1.51
CA ASP A 45 2.73 -6.72 -2.70
C ASP A 45 1.56 -7.64 -2.29
N GLU A 46 0.66 -7.07 -1.50
CA GLU A 46 -0.53 -7.75 -0.97
C GLU A 46 -1.72 -6.79 -1.09
N GLU A 47 -2.91 -7.34 -1.27
CA GLU A 47 -4.15 -6.55 -1.30
C GLU A 47 -4.39 -5.88 0.06
N ILE A 48 -4.92 -4.65 0.01
CA ILE A 48 -5.32 -3.93 1.20
C ILE A 48 -6.80 -4.20 1.45
N PHE A 49 -7.15 -4.65 2.65
CA PHE A 49 -8.52 -4.69 3.10
C PHE A 49 -8.93 -3.29 3.53
N ILE A 50 -10.07 -2.81 3.02
CA ILE A 50 -10.56 -1.46 3.29
C ILE A 50 -11.92 -1.57 3.96
N LYS A 51 -12.09 -0.86 5.06
CA LYS A 51 -13.36 -0.75 5.77
C LYS A 51 -13.68 0.72 6.02
N GLU A 52 -14.86 1.15 5.60
CA GLU A 52 -15.40 2.45 6.00
C GLU A 52 -16.36 2.27 7.17
N ILE A 53 -16.21 3.11 8.19
CA ILE A 53 -17.14 3.21 9.32
C ILE A 53 -17.53 4.67 9.54
N LYS A 54 -18.70 4.90 10.14
CA LYS A 54 -19.15 6.24 10.48
C LYS A 54 -18.26 6.86 11.55
N TYR A 55 -17.86 8.12 11.34
CA TYR A 55 -17.23 8.92 12.36
C TYR A 55 -18.24 9.28 13.45
N ILE A 56 -17.84 9.09 14.69
CA ILE A 56 -18.60 9.52 15.86
C ILE A 56 -17.72 10.39 16.74
N LYS A 57 -18.32 11.39 17.39
CA LYS A 57 -17.61 12.24 18.35
C LYS A 57 -17.42 11.47 19.65
N VAL A 58 -16.22 10.94 19.86
CA VAL A 58 -15.84 10.18 21.06
C VAL A 58 -14.62 10.79 21.73
N LYS A 59 -14.38 10.41 22.99
CA LYS A 59 -13.24 10.89 23.79
C LYS A 59 -11.89 10.47 23.22
N SER A 60 -11.78 9.23 22.72
CA SER A 60 -10.61 8.73 21.98
C SER A 60 -11.09 8.03 20.72
N ILE A 61 -10.59 8.48 19.57
CA ILE A 61 -10.86 7.87 18.28
C ILE A 61 -10.05 6.59 18.12
N GLU A 62 -8.84 6.56 18.68
CA GLU A 62 -7.96 5.39 18.70
C GLU A 62 -8.67 4.19 19.33
N ASP A 63 -9.23 4.38 20.54
CA ASP A 63 -9.94 3.31 21.27
C ASP A 63 -11.19 2.82 20.52
N TYR A 64 -11.87 3.73 19.82
CA TYR A 64 -13.04 3.40 19.01
C TYR A 64 -12.63 2.54 17.80
N VAL A 65 -11.61 2.97 17.05
CA VAL A 65 -11.10 2.23 15.89
C VAL A 65 -10.56 0.86 16.30
N GLU A 66 -9.84 0.76 17.43
CA GLU A 66 -9.33 -0.52 17.93
C GLU A 66 -10.47 -1.51 18.24
N LYS A 67 -11.58 -1.04 18.80
CA LYS A 67 -12.76 -1.86 19.05
C LYS A 67 -13.39 -2.36 17.76
N GLU A 68 -13.51 -1.51 16.74
CA GLU A 68 -14.05 -1.91 15.44
C GLU A 68 -13.14 -2.93 14.75
N ILE A 69 -11.81 -2.75 14.79
CA ILE A 69 -10.85 -3.72 14.26
C ILE A 69 -11.01 -5.10 14.91
N LYS A 70 -11.14 -5.16 16.24
CA LYS A 70 -11.24 -6.43 16.99
C LYS A 70 -12.53 -7.21 16.69
N LYS A 71 -13.59 -6.54 16.22
CA LYS A 71 -14.85 -7.21 15.85
C LYS A 71 -14.74 -7.96 14.53
N GLU A 72 -13.94 -7.46 13.58
CA GLU A 72 -13.95 -7.93 12.19
C GLU A 72 -12.69 -8.70 11.77
N PHE A 73 -11.55 -8.47 12.43
CA PHE A 73 -10.28 -9.06 12.00
C PHE A 73 -9.70 -10.02 13.04
N ASN A 74 -9.20 -11.17 12.58
CA ASN A 74 -8.22 -11.94 13.34
C ASN A 74 -6.89 -11.16 13.32
N THR A 75 -6.63 -10.38 14.36
CA THR A 75 -5.57 -9.35 14.40
C THR A 75 -4.14 -9.89 14.36
N SER A 76 -3.95 -11.22 14.43
CA SER A 76 -2.63 -11.84 14.61
C SER A 76 -1.64 -11.67 13.45
N ASP A 77 -2.11 -11.59 12.20
CA ASP A 77 -1.22 -11.45 11.01
C ASP A 77 -1.41 -10.13 10.23
N TYR A 78 -2.21 -9.21 10.76
CA TYR A 78 -2.58 -7.98 10.08
C TYR A 78 -1.87 -6.76 10.65
N LEU A 79 -1.49 -5.86 9.75
CA LEU A 79 -1.09 -4.50 10.06
C LEU A 79 -2.23 -3.56 9.72
N PHE A 80 -2.49 -2.58 10.60
CA PHE A 80 -3.61 -1.67 10.48
C PHE A 80 -3.15 -0.21 10.35
N HIS A 81 -3.92 0.57 9.60
CA HIS A 81 -3.82 2.02 9.53
C HIS A 81 -5.24 2.60 9.42
N TYR A 82 -5.46 3.84 9.86
CA TYR A 82 -6.76 4.48 9.67
C TYR A 82 -6.62 5.97 9.34
N ILE A 83 -7.61 6.49 8.61
CA ILE A 83 -7.74 7.90 8.25
C ILE A 83 -9.10 8.39 8.73
N VAL A 84 -9.11 9.54 9.41
CA VAL A 84 -10.34 10.18 9.89
C VAL A 84 -10.71 11.33 8.95
N ASN A 85 -11.82 11.18 8.23
CA ASN A 85 -12.40 12.26 7.44
C ASN A 85 -13.62 12.85 8.17
N LYS A 86 -13.38 13.93 8.92
CA LYS A 86 -14.44 14.62 9.67
C LYS A 86 -15.47 15.31 8.76
N LYS A 87 -15.07 15.72 7.55
CA LYS A 87 -15.97 16.43 6.62
C LYS A 87 -17.03 15.49 6.04
N GLU A 88 -16.61 14.27 5.69
CA GLU A 88 -17.49 13.22 5.19
C GLU A 88 -18.05 12.33 6.31
N GLU A 89 -17.83 12.71 7.58
CA GLU A 89 -18.21 11.95 8.76
C GLU A 89 -17.86 10.45 8.67
N LYS A 90 -16.65 10.11 8.19
CA LYS A 90 -16.21 8.72 8.05
C LYS A 90 -14.79 8.48 8.53
N ILE A 91 -14.52 7.23 8.89
CA ILE A 91 -13.19 6.71 9.18
C ILE A 91 -12.93 5.57 8.21
N ILE A 92 -11.79 5.60 7.54
CA ILE A 92 -11.33 4.55 6.63
C ILE A 92 -10.25 3.77 7.37
N ILE A 93 -10.48 2.48 7.55
CA ILE A 93 -9.54 1.52 8.14
C ILE A 93 -8.94 0.70 7.00
N TYR A 94 -7.61 0.64 6.98
CA TYR A 94 -6.83 -0.20 6.09
C TYR A 94 -6.22 -1.35 6.90
N ALA A 95 -6.30 -2.57 6.38
CA ALA A 95 -5.60 -3.72 6.90
C ALA A 95 -4.79 -4.40 5.79
N ILE A 96 -3.61 -4.92 6.12
CA ILE A 96 -2.80 -5.72 5.17
C ILE A 96 -2.18 -6.90 5.90
N LYS A 97 -2.24 -8.09 5.28
CA LYS A 97 -1.55 -9.27 5.80
C LYS A 97 -0.05 -9.10 5.62
N GLY A 98 0.74 -9.46 6.64
CA GLY A 98 2.19 -9.42 6.49
C GLY A 98 3.00 -9.34 7.77
N VAL A 99 2.38 -9.41 8.95
CA VAL A 99 3.12 -9.42 10.23
C VAL A 99 4.15 -10.56 10.21
N ASN A 100 3.76 -11.75 9.75
CA ASN A 100 4.68 -12.89 9.63
C ASN A 100 5.83 -12.66 8.64
N LYS A 101 5.57 -11.95 7.53
CA LYS A 101 6.62 -11.59 6.54
C LYS A 101 7.59 -10.56 7.11
N ILE A 102 7.13 -9.76 8.06
CA ILE A 102 7.87 -8.65 8.66
C ILE A 102 8.66 -9.07 9.89
N ASN A 103 8.11 -9.98 10.70
CA ASN A 103 8.67 -10.46 11.96
C ASN A 103 10.18 -10.77 11.92
N PRO A 104 10.72 -11.43 10.87
CA PRO A 104 12.16 -11.70 10.78
C PRO A 104 13.01 -10.42 10.79
N PHE A 105 12.50 -9.30 10.30
CA PHE A 105 13.24 -8.06 10.13
C PHE A 105 13.15 -7.12 11.32
N ILE A 106 12.06 -7.17 12.10
CA ILE A 106 11.80 -6.25 13.24
C ILE A 106 12.98 -6.25 14.23
N LYS A 107 13.58 -7.42 14.50
CA LYS A 107 14.67 -7.57 15.47
C LYS A 107 15.98 -6.88 15.06
N TYR A 108 16.13 -6.56 13.77
CA TYR A 108 17.37 -5.98 13.22
C TYR A 108 17.23 -4.49 12.89
N VAL A 109 16.05 -3.91 13.12
CA VAL A 109 15.78 -2.51 12.79
C VAL A 109 15.13 -1.80 13.96
N ASN A 110 15.66 -0.63 14.31
CA ASN A 110 15.07 0.19 15.37
C ASN A 110 13.69 0.72 14.98
N LYS A 111 13.44 0.89 13.67
CA LYS A 111 12.17 1.33 13.09
C LYS A 111 11.96 0.71 11.71
N LEU A 112 10.75 0.20 11.46
CA LEU A 112 10.33 -0.36 10.17
C LEU A 112 9.03 0.32 9.74
N ARG A 113 9.01 0.85 8.52
CA ARG A 113 7.77 1.32 7.88
C ARG A 113 7.31 0.29 6.88
N VAL A 114 6.02 0.05 6.87
CA VAL A 114 5.39 -0.86 5.91
C VAL A 114 4.52 0.00 5.00
N LEU A 115 4.68 -0.15 3.70
CA LEU A 115 3.93 0.62 2.72
C LEU A 115 3.36 -0.34 1.67
N PRO A 116 2.06 -0.60 1.66
CA PRO A 116 1.47 -1.35 0.54
C PRO A 116 1.77 -0.66 -0.80
N ILE A 117 2.02 -1.46 -1.83
CA ILE A 117 2.39 -0.97 -3.17
C ILE A 117 1.37 0.02 -3.74
N GLN A 118 0.09 -0.18 -3.46
CA GLN A 118 -1.02 0.65 -3.89
C GLN A 118 -0.87 2.10 -3.40
N PHE A 119 -0.43 2.32 -2.15
CA PHE A 119 -0.19 3.68 -1.64
C PHE A 119 0.96 4.38 -2.38
N ARG A 120 1.98 3.63 -2.82
CA ARG A 120 3.07 4.19 -3.62
C ARG A 120 2.57 4.58 -5.00
N LEU A 121 1.84 3.69 -5.67
CA LEU A 121 1.24 3.94 -6.97
C LEU A 121 0.30 5.16 -6.92
N THR A 122 -0.59 5.22 -5.94
CA THR A 122 -1.52 6.34 -5.74
C THR A 122 -0.79 7.68 -5.69
N LYS A 123 0.29 7.79 -4.91
CA LYS A 123 1.06 9.06 -4.83
C LYS A 123 1.66 9.47 -6.18
N ILE A 124 2.21 8.52 -6.93
CA ILE A 124 2.83 8.81 -8.23
C ILE A 124 1.75 9.23 -9.24
N ILE A 125 0.64 8.49 -9.29
CA ILE A 125 -0.47 8.76 -10.22
C ILE A 125 -1.13 10.11 -9.89
N MET A 126 -1.45 10.39 -8.62
CA MET A 126 -1.98 11.69 -8.19
C MET A 126 -1.08 12.85 -8.60
N GLY A 127 0.25 12.69 -8.45
CA GLY A 127 1.22 13.71 -8.84
C GLY A 127 1.39 13.86 -10.35
N SER A 128 1.03 12.85 -11.13
CA SER A 128 1.03 12.89 -12.60
C SER A 128 -0.24 13.57 -13.13
N LEU A 129 -1.40 13.11 -12.66
CA LEU A 129 -2.71 13.60 -13.08
C LEU A 129 -3.10 14.94 -12.47
N LYS A 130 -2.44 15.35 -11.37
CA LYS A 130 -2.86 16.47 -10.51
C LYS A 130 -4.30 16.32 -10.01
N SER A 131 -4.78 15.07 -9.87
CA SER A 131 -6.11 14.74 -9.38
C SER A 131 -6.02 13.92 -8.09
N LYS A 132 -7.01 14.12 -7.20
CA LYS A 132 -7.21 13.31 -5.99
C LYS A 132 -8.23 12.19 -6.17
N THR A 133 -8.89 12.12 -7.32
CA THR A 133 -9.91 11.13 -7.61
C THR A 133 -9.63 10.52 -8.98
N PHE A 134 -9.49 9.19 -9.03
CA PHE A 134 -9.23 8.45 -10.27
C PHE A 134 -9.45 6.95 -10.04
N LYS A 135 -9.61 6.22 -11.15
CA LYS A 135 -9.50 4.76 -11.21
C LYS A 135 -8.30 4.43 -12.09
N SER A 136 -7.52 3.43 -11.71
CA SER A 136 -6.38 3.00 -12.51
C SER A 136 -6.19 1.50 -12.50
N ILE A 137 -5.71 0.97 -13.62
CA ILE A 137 -5.14 -0.36 -13.71
C ILE A 137 -3.69 -0.20 -14.12
N ILE A 138 -2.79 -0.59 -13.21
CA ILE A 138 -1.34 -0.52 -13.46
C ILE A 138 -0.83 -1.94 -13.65
N TYR A 139 -0.19 -2.20 -14.78
CA TYR A 139 0.53 -3.45 -15.01
C TYR A 139 1.97 -3.34 -14.52
N ILE A 140 2.38 -4.30 -13.69
CA ILE A 140 3.74 -4.40 -13.16
C ILE A 140 4.14 -5.87 -13.25
N GLU A 141 5.17 -6.13 -14.06
CA GLU A 141 5.73 -7.47 -14.30
C GLU A 141 4.73 -8.49 -14.84
N ASP A 142 4.01 -9.21 -13.97
CA ASP A 142 3.04 -10.27 -14.29
C ASP A 142 1.68 -10.08 -13.59
N LYS A 143 1.43 -8.89 -13.02
CA LYS A 143 0.22 -8.58 -12.26
C LYS A 143 -0.38 -7.24 -12.67
N TYR A 144 -1.70 -7.17 -12.52
CA TYR A 144 -2.50 -5.97 -12.67
C TYR A 144 -2.95 -5.49 -11.31
N TYR A 145 -2.75 -4.19 -11.07
CA TYR A 145 -3.08 -3.50 -9.83
C TYR A 145 -4.23 -2.54 -10.11
N TYR A 146 -5.44 -2.93 -9.73
CA TYR A 146 -6.58 -2.03 -9.73
C TYR A 146 -6.55 -1.16 -8.48
N ILE A 147 -6.71 0.14 -8.66
CA ILE A 147 -6.78 1.11 -7.56
C ILE A 147 -7.85 2.15 -7.89
N LYS A 148 -8.82 2.31 -7.00
CA LYS A 148 -9.80 3.39 -7.00
C LYS A 148 -9.50 4.34 -5.86
N VAL A 149 -9.37 5.62 -6.20
CA VAL A 149 -9.03 6.68 -5.25
C VAL A 149 -10.12 7.74 -5.28
N SER A 150 -10.55 8.18 -4.09
CA SER A 150 -11.48 9.30 -3.91
C SER A 150 -10.96 10.23 -2.82
N ASP A 151 -10.88 11.54 -3.13
CA ASP A 151 -10.29 12.58 -2.28
C ASP A 151 -8.92 12.19 -1.69
N GLY A 152 -8.10 11.50 -2.48
CA GLY A 152 -6.74 11.08 -2.12
C GLY A 152 -6.67 9.81 -1.26
N ASN A 153 -7.81 9.19 -0.94
CA ASN A 153 -7.88 7.94 -0.19
C ASN A 153 -8.17 6.77 -1.13
N ILE A 154 -7.52 5.62 -0.89
CA ILE A 154 -7.84 4.40 -1.62
C ILE A 154 -9.17 3.89 -1.05
N ILE A 155 -10.17 3.72 -1.90
CA ILE A 155 -11.50 3.22 -1.50
C ILE A 155 -11.76 1.81 -2.02
N GLU A 156 -11.01 1.38 -3.03
CA GLU A 156 -11.10 0.04 -3.61
C GLU A 156 -9.74 -0.33 -4.22
N ASN A 157 -9.35 -1.60 -4.12
CA ASN A 157 -8.15 -2.11 -4.77
C ASN A 157 -8.26 -3.61 -5.04
N SER A 158 -7.52 -4.10 -6.03
CA SER A 158 -7.33 -5.52 -6.26
C SER A 158 -6.01 -5.80 -6.99
N ILE A 159 -5.44 -6.98 -6.77
CA ILE A 159 -4.24 -7.47 -7.44
C ILE A 159 -4.58 -8.80 -8.10
N VAL A 160 -4.52 -8.84 -9.43
CA VAL A 160 -4.85 -10.05 -10.22
C VAL A 160 -3.78 -10.34 -11.25
N LYS A 161 -3.68 -11.60 -11.69
CA LYS A 161 -2.79 -11.99 -12.80
C LYS A 161 -3.40 -11.79 -14.17
N ASP A 162 -4.73 -11.83 -14.24
CA ASP A 162 -5.49 -11.66 -15.48
C ASP A 162 -6.43 -10.47 -15.33
N ILE A 163 -6.28 -9.48 -16.21
CA ILE A 163 -7.08 -8.26 -16.20
C ILE A 163 -8.59 -8.53 -16.33
N ASN A 164 -8.97 -9.64 -16.97
CA ASN A 164 -10.38 -10.03 -17.15
C ASN A 164 -11.07 -10.39 -15.83
N MET A 165 -10.30 -10.62 -14.76
CA MET A 165 -10.84 -10.85 -13.42
C MET A 165 -11.32 -9.55 -12.75
N LEU A 166 -10.94 -8.39 -13.29
CA LEU A 166 -11.36 -7.09 -12.78
C LEU A 166 -12.70 -6.70 -13.40
N LYS A 167 -13.69 -6.41 -12.56
CA LYS A 167 -14.92 -5.74 -12.98
C LYS A 167 -14.67 -4.24 -12.96
N VAL A 168 -14.55 -3.66 -14.14
CA VAL A 168 -14.05 -2.31 -14.31
C VAL A 168 -15.13 -1.40 -14.90
N GLU A 169 -15.39 -0.30 -14.21
CA GLU A 169 -16.28 0.77 -14.66
C GLU A 169 -15.55 1.71 -15.64
N ASP A 170 -16.29 2.58 -16.33
CA ASP A 170 -15.71 3.58 -17.24
C ASP A 170 -14.73 4.55 -16.53
N ASN A 171 -13.92 5.22 -17.36
CA ASN A 171 -12.93 6.24 -16.99
C ASN A 171 -11.73 5.68 -16.19
N ILE A 172 -11.13 4.60 -16.70
CA ILE A 172 -9.93 4.00 -16.11
C ILE A 172 -8.68 4.48 -16.80
N ILE A 173 -7.69 4.79 -15.98
CA ILE A 173 -6.37 5.14 -16.45
C ILE A 173 -5.54 3.87 -16.47
N TYR A 174 -5.06 3.52 -17.65
CA TYR A 174 -4.17 2.40 -17.82
C TYR A 174 -2.74 2.88 -17.71
N GLY A 175 -1.91 2.06 -17.10
CA GLY A 175 -0.50 2.37 -17.03
C GLY A 175 0.35 1.13 -16.97
N THR A 176 1.57 1.27 -17.47
CA THR A 176 2.60 0.27 -17.27
C THR A 176 3.67 0.89 -16.38
N PHE A 177 4.12 0.13 -15.38
CA PHE A 177 5.18 0.57 -14.50
C PHE A 177 6.38 -0.35 -14.66
N LYS A 178 7.50 0.19 -15.12
CA LYS A 178 8.79 -0.53 -15.09
C LYS A 178 9.51 -0.25 -13.78
N TYR A 179 10.03 -1.30 -13.16
CA TYR A 179 10.79 -1.17 -11.92
C TYR A 179 12.14 -0.47 -12.18
N PRO A 180 12.65 0.41 -11.29
CA PRO A 180 12.12 0.81 -9.97
C PRO A 180 11.03 1.90 -10.01
N PHE A 181 10.22 1.96 -8.93
CA PHE A 181 9.10 2.91 -8.73
C PHE A 181 9.49 4.40 -8.74
N SER A 182 9.77 4.93 -9.93
CA SER A 182 10.12 6.32 -10.19
C SER A 182 9.08 6.97 -11.10
N LYS A 183 8.85 8.27 -10.92
CA LYS A 183 7.91 9.03 -11.77
C LYS A 183 8.26 8.94 -13.27
N LYS A 184 9.53 8.70 -13.61
CA LYS A 184 10.01 8.61 -14.99
C LYS A 184 9.66 7.28 -15.67
N GLU A 185 9.39 6.24 -14.90
CA GLU A 185 9.10 4.89 -15.40
C GLU A 185 7.59 4.60 -15.50
N LEU A 186 6.75 5.54 -15.05
CA LEU A 186 5.30 5.44 -15.17
C LEU A 186 4.88 5.97 -16.54
N VAL A 187 4.42 5.08 -17.40
CA VAL A 187 3.71 5.44 -18.63
C VAL A 187 2.22 5.34 -18.32
N LEU A 188 1.53 6.48 -18.33
CA LEU A 188 0.07 6.53 -18.24
C LEU A 188 -0.49 6.76 -19.63
N GLU A 189 -1.38 5.86 -20.04
CA GLU A 189 -2.19 6.05 -21.23
C GLU A 189 -3.62 6.33 -20.76
N LYS A 190 -4.18 7.46 -21.19
CA LYS A 190 -5.62 7.69 -21.02
C LYS A 190 -6.31 6.69 -21.96
N GLY A 191 -6.80 5.58 -21.41
CA GLY A 191 -7.58 4.62 -22.17
C GLY A 191 -9.06 4.99 -22.08
N GLU A 192 -9.62 5.45 -23.18
CA GLU A 192 -10.91 4.88 -23.57
C GLU A 192 -10.59 3.43 -23.98
N MET A 193 -11.30 2.44 -23.43
CA MET A 193 -11.19 1.08 -23.96
C MET A 193 -11.63 1.17 -25.42
N ASN A 194 -10.72 0.95 -26.36
CA ASN A 194 -11.16 0.59 -27.69
C ASN A 194 -11.79 -0.81 -27.56
N GLU A 195 -13.09 -0.85 -27.80
CA GLU A 195 -13.88 -2.07 -28.01
C GLU A 195 -13.22 -3.00 -29.04
#